data_AF-A0AAV4DZQ8-F1
#
_entry.id   AF-A0AAV4DZQ8-F1
#
_cell.length_a   1.000
_cell.length_b   1.000
_cell.length_c   1.000
_cell.angle_alpha   90.00
_cell.angle_beta   90.00
_cell.angle_gamma   90.00
#
_symmetry.space_group_name_H-M   'P 1'
#
loop_
_entity.id
_entity.type
_entity.pdbx_description
1 polymer ?
#
loop_
_entity_poly.entity_id
_entity_poly.type
_entity_poly.pdbx_seq_one_letter_code
_entity_poly.pdbx_strand_id
1 'polypeptide(L)'
;MKIAAAAVIFCMGLAIGLADTGCTKDENDACKGISLYTEDHNGDRHCCFAGYNGISTKTSVTNGVTVFTCTCKGSGSTGGSSASPKDPQIAAPAPLELTPLDEYRQNSLEKHNELRALHGSPPLVLSDELNSYAQAWAEHLAANNIFGHSAAVLPSGQKIGENIAYYSSSAGADYKGPEPVQLWYDEIKDYDLKTHTSTGVTGHFTQVVWKASTQLGVGKARTADGMSVFAVANYWPPGNYNNEYPENVPDLV
;
A
#
# COMPACT_ATOMS: atom_id res chain seq x y z
N MET A 1 -23.00 14.62 -17.39
CA MET A 1 -22.55 14.14 -16.07
C MET A 1 -21.03 14.14 -16.10
N LYS A 2 -20.37 15.15 -15.51
CA LYS A 2 -18.91 15.30 -15.58
C LYS A 2 -18.30 14.56 -14.40
N ILE A 3 -17.39 13.63 -14.72
CA ILE A 3 -16.63 12.79 -13.80
C ILE A 3 -15.65 13.69 -13.05
N ALA A 4 -15.66 13.66 -11.71
CA ALA A 4 -14.68 14.34 -10.88
C ALA A 4 -13.42 13.46 -10.79
N ALA A 5 -12.29 13.96 -11.28
CA ALA A 5 -10.99 13.29 -11.15
C ALA A 5 -10.43 13.57 -9.75
N ALA A 6 -10.13 12.52 -8.98
CA ALA A 6 -9.39 12.63 -7.73
C ALA A 6 -7.93 12.95 -8.03
N ALA A 7 -7.40 14.04 -7.47
CA ALA A 7 -6.00 14.42 -7.54
C ALA A 7 -5.29 13.95 -6.28
N VAL A 8 -4.26 13.11 -6.42
CA VAL A 8 -3.33 12.75 -5.34
C VAL A 8 -2.06 13.58 -5.54
N ILE A 9 -1.65 14.35 -4.54
CA ILE A 9 -0.49 15.26 -4.62
C ILE A 9 0.55 14.87 -3.56
N PHE A 10 1.78 14.61 -4.02
CA PHE A 10 2.96 14.41 -3.18
C PHE A 10 3.76 15.71 -3.09
N CYS A 11 4.10 16.15 -1.87
CA CYS A 11 5.00 17.29 -1.64
C CYS A 11 6.38 16.75 -1.23
N MET A 12 7.38 16.83 -2.11
CA MET A 12 8.78 16.61 -1.74
C MET A 12 9.41 17.93 -1.31
N GLY A 13 9.57 18.12 0.01
CA GLY A 13 10.30 19.25 0.60
C GLY A 13 11.53 18.76 1.34
N LEU A 14 12.72 18.99 0.76
CA LEU A 14 14.01 18.83 1.42
C LEU A 14 14.10 19.87 2.54
N ALA A 15 14.27 19.43 3.78
CA ALA A 15 14.46 20.32 4.93
C ALA A 15 15.80 21.05 4.81
N ILE A 16 15.77 22.29 4.32
CA ILE A 16 16.84 23.26 4.55
C ILE A 16 16.18 24.44 5.24
N GLY A 17 16.53 24.62 6.51
CA GLY A 17 15.91 25.60 7.39
C GLY A 17 16.03 27.01 6.85
N LEU A 18 14.90 27.72 6.80
CA LEU A 18 14.81 29.16 6.59
C LEU A 18 13.54 29.64 7.29
N ALA A 19 13.72 30.46 8.31
CA ALA A 19 12.71 31.44 8.70
C ALA A 19 12.44 32.35 7.49
N ASP A 20 11.21 32.85 7.38
CA ASP A 20 10.74 33.81 6.37
C ASP A 20 10.56 33.27 4.94
N THR A 21 9.75 32.23 4.76
CA THR A 21 9.04 32.05 3.49
C THR A 21 7.71 32.79 3.57
N GLY A 22 7.49 33.77 2.69
CA GLY A 22 6.31 34.64 2.62
C GLY A 22 4.97 33.96 2.27
N CYS A 23 4.69 32.78 2.83
CA CYS A 23 3.35 32.22 2.91
C CYS A 23 2.72 32.76 4.20
N THR A 24 1.72 33.63 4.08
CA THR A 24 1.00 34.14 5.25
C THR A 24 0.18 33.00 5.86
N LYS A 25 0.33 32.82 7.17
CA LYS A 25 -0.46 31.93 8.03
C LYS A 25 -1.95 32.07 7.73
N ASP A 26 -2.70 30.96 7.70
CA ASP A 26 -4.16 30.95 7.53
C ASP A 26 -4.82 31.62 8.76
N GLU A 27 -4.96 32.94 8.71
CA GLU A 27 -5.75 33.68 9.67
C GLU A 27 -7.23 33.69 9.21
N ASN A 28 -8.12 33.25 10.10
CA ASN A 28 -9.59 33.22 9.93
C ASN A 28 -10.19 32.06 9.11
N ASP A 29 -9.55 30.88 9.08
CA ASP A 29 -10.20 29.64 8.62
C ASP A 29 -10.60 29.71 7.12
N ALA A 30 -9.86 30.50 6.33
CA ALA A 30 -10.18 30.81 4.94
C ALA A 30 -10.06 29.58 4.01
N CYS A 31 -9.49 28.48 4.51
CA CYS A 31 -9.24 27.25 3.78
C CYS A 31 -10.20 26.09 4.12
N LYS A 32 -11.27 26.34 4.90
CA LYS A 32 -12.31 25.32 5.14
C LYS A 32 -13.07 24.99 3.86
N GLY A 33 -12.93 23.73 3.42
CA GLY A 33 -13.65 23.18 2.26
C GLY A 33 -12.84 23.04 0.98
N ILE A 34 -11.52 23.29 1.02
CA ILE A 34 -10.63 23.19 -0.16
C ILE A 34 -9.51 22.19 0.14
N SER A 35 -9.40 21.13 -0.67
CA SER A 35 -8.51 19.98 -0.47
C SER A 35 -7.03 20.21 -0.86
N LEU A 36 -6.57 21.46 -0.94
CA LEU A 36 -5.23 21.82 -1.45
C LEU A 36 -4.49 22.73 -0.46
N TYR A 37 -3.78 22.14 0.49
CA TYR A 37 -2.93 22.84 1.46
C TYR A 37 -1.60 22.10 1.68
N THR A 38 -0.60 22.80 2.24
CA THR A 38 0.67 22.25 2.73
C THR A 38 0.83 22.61 4.21
N GLU A 39 1.54 21.79 4.99
CA GLU A 39 1.83 22.04 6.41
C GLU A 39 3.32 22.34 6.60
N ASP A 40 3.67 23.27 7.49
CA ASP A 40 5.05 23.52 7.87
C ASP A 40 5.50 22.66 9.07
N HIS A 41 6.78 22.80 9.46
CA HIS A 41 7.38 22.03 10.55
C HIS A 41 6.79 22.34 11.94
N ASN A 42 5.98 23.39 12.07
CA ASN A 42 5.26 23.75 13.28
C ASN A 42 3.79 23.29 13.25
N GLY A 43 3.36 22.62 12.16
CA GLY A 43 1.99 22.16 11.97
C GLY A 43 1.02 23.25 11.49
N ASP A 44 1.52 24.41 11.06
CA ASP A 44 0.68 25.47 10.48
C ASP A 44 0.35 25.14 9.02
N ARG A 45 -0.93 25.31 8.63
CA ARG A 45 -1.43 25.06 7.27
C ARG A 45 -1.29 26.31 6.38
N HIS A 46 -0.81 26.10 5.17
CA HIS A 46 -0.61 27.11 4.13
C HIS A 46 -1.34 26.68 2.85
N CYS A 47 -2.12 27.56 2.24
CA CYS A 47 -3.04 27.20 1.15
C CYS A 47 -2.46 27.57 -0.23
N CYS A 48 -2.56 26.65 -1.19
CA CYS A 48 -2.04 26.84 -2.55
C CYS A 48 -3.14 27.39 -3.47
N PHE A 49 -3.25 28.71 -3.61
CA PHE A 49 -4.10 29.33 -4.64
C PHE A 49 -3.27 29.92 -5.79
N ALA A 50 -3.70 29.64 -7.03
CA ALA A 50 -3.25 30.40 -8.19
C ALA A 50 -3.79 31.83 -8.08
N GLY A 51 -2.89 32.82 -7.99
CA GLY A 51 -3.24 34.25 -7.93
C GLY A 51 -2.59 35.04 -6.80
N TYR A 52 -1.89 34.40 -5.86
CA TYR A 52 -1.10 35.11 -4.85
C TYR A 52 0.31 35.44 -5.38
N ASN A 53 0.74 36.68 -5.21
CA ASN A 53 2.05 37.16 -5.69
C ASN A 53 3.18 36.32 -5.08
N GLY A 54 3.92 35.57 -5.91
CA GLY A 54 5.13 34.84 -5.50
C GLY A 54 5.09 33.32 -5.62
N ILE A 55 3.94 32.73 -5.97
CA ILE A 55 3.79 31.28 -6.18
C ILE A 55 3.72 30.99 -7.68
N SER A 56 4.61 30.15 -8.21
CA SER A 56 4.49 29.59 -9.55
C SER A 56 3.92 28.18 -9.48
N THR A 57 2.83 27.93 -10.19
CA THR A 57 2.24 26.59 -10.32
C THR A 57 2.62 25.97 -11.66
N LYS A 58 2.91 24.67 -11.64
CA LYS A 58 3.04 23.83 -12.84
C LYS A 58 2.03 22.71 -12.76
N THR A 59 1.40 22.42 -13.89
CA THR A 59 0.46 21.32 -14.01
C THR A 59 1.04 20.30 -14.99
N SER A 60 1.10 19.05 -14.59
CA SER A 60 1.42 17.94 -15.48
C SER A 60 0.32 16.90 -15.44
N VAL A 61 0.06 16.25 -16.57
CA VAL A 61 -0.92 15.17 -16.67
C VAL A 61 -0.18 13.92 -17.11
N THR A 62 -0.23 12.88 -16.29
CA THR A 62 0.36 11.57 -16.60
C THR A 62 -0.70 10.50 -16.32
N ASN A 63 -0.99 9.65 -17.31
CA ASN A 63 -1.99 8.57 -17.21
C ASN A 63 -3.37 9.02 -16.70
N GLY A 64 -3.83 10.20 -17.13
CA GLY A 64 -5.14 10.74 -16.76
C GLY A 64 -5.20 11.38 -15.37
N VAL A 65 -4.11 11.33 -14.59
CA VAL A 65 -3.99 12.00 -13.29
C VAL A 65 -3.38 13.39 -13.50
N THR A 66 -4.07 14.43 -13.00
CA THR A 66 -3.59 15.81 -13.06
C THR A 66 -2.83 16.14 -11.77
N VAL A 67 -1.55 16.44 -11.89
CA VAL A 67 -0.65 16.79 -10.79
C VAL A 67 -0.39 18.29 -10.81
N PHE A 68 -0.58 18.94 -9.66
CA PHE A 68 -0.26 20.35 -9.46
C PHE A 68 0.99 20.46 -8.58
N THR A 69 2.04 21.07 -9.11
CA THR A 69 3.25 21.42 -8.36
C THR A 69 3.26 22.93 -8.10
N CYS A 70 3.46 23.32 -6.84
CA CYS A 70 3.58 24.72 -6.45
C CYS A 70 5.03 25.00 -6.03
N THR A 71 5.59 26.15 -6.45
CA THR A 71 6.93 26.59 -6.07
C THR A 71 6.87 28.03 -5.58
N CYS A 72 7.34 28.28 -4.37
CA CYS A 72 7.46 29.62 -3.80
C CYS A 72 8.81 30.24 -4.19
N LYS A 73 8.82 31.47 -4.70
CA LYS A 73 10.06 32.23 -4.94
C LYS A 73 10.56 32.84 -3.62
N GLY A 74 11.63 32.28 -3.06
CA GLY A 74 12.39 32.95 -2.01
C GLY A 74 13.11 34.19 -2.57
N SER A 75 13.04 35.32 -1.87
CA SER A 75 13.81 36.52 -2.20
C SER A 75 15.30 36.26 -1.97
N GLY A 76 16.11 36.47 -3.00
CA GLY A 76 17.55 36.24 -2.95
C GLY A 76 18.29 37.18 -1.99
N SER A 77 19.34 36.65 -1.37
CA SER A 77 20.46 37.42 -0.81
C SER A 77 21.76 36.90 -1.42
N THR A 78 22.62 37.83 -1.80
CA THR A 78 23.87 37.70 -2.54
C THR A 78 25.08 37.35 -1.66
N GLY A 79 26.05 36.61 -2.22
CA GLY A 79 27.42 36.45 -1.71
C GLY A 79 27.74 35.02 -1.29
N GLY A 80 28.82 34.35 -1.65
CA GLY A 80 30.06 34.69 -2.37
C GLY A 80 30.91 33.41 -2.40
N SER A 81 31.72 33.22 -3.45
CA SER A 81 32.54 32.02 -3.66
C SER A 81 33.63 31.83 -2.59
N SER A 82 33.78 30.60 -2.10
CA SER A 82 35.07 30.03 -1.71
C SER A 82 35.00 28.51 -1.81
N ALA A 83 35.91 27.93 -2.60
CA ALA A 83 36.05 26.50 -2.80
C ALA A 83 37.03 25.92 -1.75
N SER A 84 36.63 24.82 -1.12
CA SER A 84 37.49 23.95 -0.30
C SER A 84 37.00 22.48 -0.44
N PRO A 85 37.82 21.47 -0.10
CA PRO A 85 37.99 20.25 -0.90
C PRO A 85 36.82 19.27 -0.75
N LYS A 86 36.54 18.51 -1.83
CA LYS A 86 35.52 17.47 -1.89
C LYS A 86 35.89 16.30 -0.97
N ASP A 87 35.17 16.15 0.14
CA ASP A 87 35.03 14.87 0.82
C ASP A 87 34.39 13.84 -0.14
N PRO A 88 34.73 12.54 -0.04
CA PRO A 88 34.07 11.51 -0.81
C PRO A 88 32.60 11.44 -0.39
N GLN A 89 31.69 11.93 -1.24
CA GLN A 89 30.26 11.77 -1.02
C GLN A 89 29.92 10.28 -1.03
N ILE A 90 29.65 9.73 0.15
CA ILE A 90 28.87 8.50 0.27
C ILE A 90 27.50 8.84 -0.32
N ALA A 91 27.21 8.28 -1.49
CA ALA A 91 25.95 8.50 -2.18
C ALA A 91 24.79 8.12 -1.24
N ALA A 92 23.79 9.00 -1.13
CA ALA A 92 22.55 8.67 -0.44
C ALA A 92 21.95 7.40 -1.07
N PRO A 93 21.37 6.48 -0.27
CA PRO A 93 20.71 5.31 -0.82
C PRO A 93 19.64 5.77 -1.81
N ALA A 94 19.60 5.11 -2.97
CA ALA A 94 18.60 5.37 -3.99
C ALA A 94 17.19 5.28 -3.38
N PRO A 95 16.23 6.13 -3.79
CA PRO A 95 14.84 5.99 -3.38
C PRO A 95 14.39 4.55 -3.63
N LEU A 96 13.75 3.93 -2.65
CA LEU A 96 13.18 2.60 -2.81
C LEU A 96 12.09 2.68 -3.90
N GLU A 97 12.39 2.16 -5.09
CA GLU A 97 11.40 1.96 -6.16
C GLU A 97 10.33 0.99 -5.65
N LEU A 98 9.12 1.50 -5.47
CA LEU A 98 7.96 0.70 -5.04
C LEU A 98 7.37 0.02 -6.26
N THR A 99 7.17 -1.31 -6.18
CA THR A 99 6.43 -2.05 -7.21
C THR A 99 5.02 -1.45 -7.36
N PRO A 100 4.58 -1.08 -8.58
CA PRO A 100 3.20 -0.64 -8.82
C PRO A 100 2.20 -1.65 -8.27
N LEU A 101 1.11 -1.16 -7.64
CA LEU A 101 0.17 -2.03 -6.95
C LEU A 101 -0.50 -3.07 -7.88
N ASP A 102 -0.78 -2.70 -9.13
CA ASP A 102 -1.39 -3.63 -10.09
C ASP A 102 -0.41 -4.73 -10.51
N GLU A 103 0.87 -4.42 -10.63
CA GLU A 103 1.92 -5.43 -10.86
C GLU A 103 2.05 -6.36 -9.64
N TYR A 104 2.01 -5.80 -8.42
CA TYR A 104 2.01 -6.59 -7.18
C TYR A 104 0.80 -7.55 -7.10
N ARG A 105 -0.40 -7.08 -7.47
CA ARG A 105 -1.62 -7.90 -7.53
C ARG A 105 -1.49 -9.02 -8.54
N GLN A 106 -0.97 -8.73 -9.73
CA GLN A 106 -0.78 -9.72 -10.77
C GLN A 106 0.25 -10.78 -10.36
N ASN A 107 1.41 -10.37 -9.82
CA ASN A 107 2.42 -11.29 -9.32
C ASN A 107 1.88 -12.17 -8.17
N SER A 108 1.03 -11.59 -7.31
CA SER A 108 0.37 -12.34 -6.23
C SER A 108 -0.62 -13.36 -6.78
N LEU A 109 -1.43 -13.00 -7.78
CA LEU A 109 -2.34 -13.93 -8.45
C LEU A 109 -1.59 -15.09 -9.10
N GLU A 110 -0.52 -14.80 -9.83
CA GLU A 110 0.30 -15.80 -10.50
C GLU A 110 0.90 -16.78 -9.50
N LYS A 111 1.43 -16.28 -8.37
CA LYS A 111 1.98 -17.15 -7.33
C LYS A 111 0.92 -18.01 -6.66
N HIS A 112 -0.29 -17.47 -6.40
CA HIS A 112 -1.39 -18.29 -5.90
C HIS A 112 -1.72 -19.41 -6.88
N ASN A 113 -1.81 -19.10 -8.17
CA ASN A 113 -2.20 -20.07 -9.20
C ASN A 113 -1.11 -21.11 -9.47
N GLU A 114 0.17 -20.75 -9.37
CA GLU A 114 1.30 -21.69 -9.37
C GLU A 114 1.16 -22.71 -8.24
N LEU A 115 0.94 -22.24 -7.01
CA LEU A 115 0.84 -23.10 -5.83
C LEU A 115 -0.45 -23.94 -5.83
N ARG A 116 -1.58 -23.37 -6.26
CA ARG A 116 -2.84 -24.09 -6.41
C ARG A 116 -2.76 -25.21 -7.45
N ALA A 117 -1.98 -25.01 -8.52
CA ALA A 117 -1.75 -26.04 -9.52
C ALA A 117 -1.03 -27.27 -8.94
N LEU A 118 -0.16 -27.10 -7.94
CA LEU A 118 0.48 -28.21 -7.22
C LEU A 118 -0.52 -29.10 -6.47
N HIS A 119 -1.72 -28.59 -6.18
CA HIS A 119 -2.81 -29.32 -5.53
C HIS A 119 -3.96 -29.66 -6.48
N GLY A 120 -3.84 -29.36 -7.78
CA GLY A 120 -4.94 -29.49 -8.73
C GLY A 120 -6.15 -28.59 -8.41
N SER A 121 -5.98 -27.56 -7.58
CA SER A 121 -7.02 -26.58 -7.29
C SER A 121 -7.19 -25.63 -8.49
N PRO A 122 -8.43 -25.30 -8.90
CA PRO A 122 -8.67 -24.39 -10.04
C PRO A 122 -8.01 -23.02 -9.81
N PRO A 123 -7.54 -22.33 -10.87
CA PRO A 123 -6.94 -21.02 -10.72
C PRO A 123 -7.96 -19.98 -10.23
N LEU A 124 -7.50 -19.06 -9.40
CA LEU A 124 -8.22 -17.85 -8.99
C LEU A 124 -8.18 -16.82 -10.12
N VAL A 125 -9.11 -15.86 -10.04
CA VAL A 125 -9.09 -14.61 -10.83
C VAL A 125 -9.09 -13.40 -9.91
N LEU A 126 -8.46 -12.30 -10.32
CA LEU A 126 -8.53 -11.05 -9.56
C LEU A 126 -9.95 -10.46 -9.63
N SER A 127 -10.37 -9.87 -8.51
CA SER A 127 -11.64 -9.17 -8.36
C SER A 127 -11.40 -7.76 -7.87
N ASP A 128 -11.84 -6.76 -8.63
CA ASP A 128 -11.67 -5.34 -8.27
C ASP A 128 -12.38 -4.97 -6.96
N GLU A 129 -13.51 -5.60 -6.69
CA GLU A 129 -14.24 -5.45 -5.43
C GLU A 129 -13.39 -5.96 -4.26
N LEU A 130 -12.89 -7.20 -4.34
CA LEU A 130 -12.02 -7.75 -3.29
C LEU A 130 -10.68 -7.00 -3.18
N ASN A 131 -10.11 -6.53 -4.28
CA ASN A 131 -8.91 -5.69 -4.29
C ASN A 131 -9.13 -4.41 -3.48
N SER A 132 -10.33 -3.82 -3.57
CA SER A 132 -10.68 -2.62 -2.82
C SER A 132 -10.79 -2.89 -1.32
N TYR A 133 -11.41 -4.01 -0.92
CA TYR A 133 -11.46 -4.44 0.48
C TYR A 133 -10.06 -4.72 1.05
N ALA A 134 -9.25 -5.50 0.34
CA ALA A 134 -7.91 -5.87 0.78
C ALA A 134 -7.00 -4.65 0.91
N GLN A 135 -7.07 -3.71 -0.05
CA GLN A 135 -6.28 -2.48 -0.01
C GLN A 135 -6.70 -1.57 1.14
N ALA A 136 -8.00 -1.34 1.32
CA ALA A 136 -8.51 -0.53 2.42
C ALA A 136 -8.12 -1.11 3.79
N TRP A 137 -8.13 -2.44 3.93
CA TRP A 137 -7.71 -3.08 5.16
C TRP A 137 -6.20 -2.97 5.38
N ALA A 138 -5.37 -3.20 4.36
CA ALA A 138 -3.93 -3.03 4.47
C ALA A 138 -3.56 -1.60 4.91
N GLU A 139 -4.21 -0.58 4.33
CA GLU A 139 -4.06 0.82 4.72
C GLU A 139 -4.49 1.07 6.17
N HIS A 140 -5.60 0.46 6.61
CA HIS A 140 -6.05 0.55 8.00
C HIS A 140 -5.03 -0.05 8.98
N LEU A 141 -4.49 -1.23 8.68
CA LEU A 141 -3.46 -1.88 9.50
C LEU A 141 -2.19 -1.00 9.59
N ALA A 142 -1.75 -0.47 8.45
CA ALA A 142 -0.58 0.40 8.37
C ALA A 142 -0.76 1.74 9.09
N ALA A 143 -1.93 2.38 8.97
CA ALA A 143 -2.21 3.66 9.60
C ALA A 143 -2.30 3.56 11.13
N ASN A 144 -2.78 2.43 11.65
CA ASN A 144 -2.98 2.22 13.09
C ASN A 144 -1.89 1.38 13.75
N ASN A 145 -0.98 0.81 12.97
CA ASN A 145 0.04 -0.12 13.40
C ASN A 145 -0.52 -1.28 14.25
N ILE A 146 -1.61 -1.88 13.77
CA ILE A 146 -2.28 -3.02 14.40
C ILE A 146 -2.20 -4.24 13.49
N PHE A 147 -2.33 -5.43 14.08
CA PHE A 147 -2.39 -6.69 13.35
C PHE A 147 -3.64 -7.47 13.75
N GLY A 148 -4.55 -7.70 12.81
CA GLY A 148 -5.79 -8.41 13.05
C GLY A 148 -6.68 -8.49 11.82
N HIS A 149 -7.60 -9.45 11.83
CA HIS A 149 -8.53 -9.66 10.73
C HIS A 149 -9.57 -8.55 10.60
N SER A 150 -9.99 -8.28 9.37
CA SER A 150 -11.09 -7.35 9.10
C SER A 150 -12.44 -7.93 9.51
N ALA A 151 -13.42 -7.05 9.68
CA ALA A 151 -14.83 -7.43 9.78
C ALA A 151 -15.54 -7.30 8.40
N ALA A 152 -14.78 -7.28 7.30
CA ALA A 152 -15.32 -6.99 5.98
C ALA A 152 -16.31 -8.07 5.52
N VAL A 153 -17.41 -7.60 4.93
CA VAL A 153 -18.44 -8.41 4.29
C VAL A 153 -18.75 -7.83 2.92
N LEU A 154 -19.12 -8.69 1.97
CA LEU A 154 -19.65 -8.26 0.68
C LEU A 154 -20.98 -7.51 0.87
N PRO A 155 -21.45 -6.76 -0.14
CA PRO A 155 -22.78 -6.12 -0.11
C PRO A 155 -23.93 -7.10 0.18
N SER A 156 -23.75 -8.39 -0.12
CA SER A 156 -24.71 -9.46 0.22
C SER A 156 -24.76 -9.82 1.71
N GLY A 157 -23.88 -9.26 2.54
CA GLY A 157 -23.72 -9.58 3.96
C GLY A 157 -22.86 -10.83 4.23
N GLN A 158 -22.29 -11.45 3.19
CA GLN A 158 -21.47 -12.65 3.34
C GLN A 158 -20.02 -12.28 3.69
N LYS A 159 -19.41 -13.06 4.59
CA LYS A 159 -18.01 -12.88 5.03
C LYS A 159 -17.03 -13.23 3.92
N ILE A 160 -15.94 -12.49 3.86
CA ILE A 160 -14.84 -12.70 2.89
C ILE A 160 -13.73 -13.50 3.58
N GLY A 161 -13.04 -14.38 2.85
CA GLY A 161 -11.86 -15.07 3.37
C GLY A 161 -10.69 -14.09 3.43
N GLU A 162 -9.74 -14.27 4.36
CA GLU A 162 -8.66 -13.30 4.53
C GLU A 162 -7.36 -13.93 5.03
N ASN A 163 -6.26 -13.58 4.37
CA ASN A 163 -4.91 -13.79 4.86
C ASN A 163 -4.22 -12.43 5.04
N ILE A 164 -3.39 -12.32 6.09
CA ILE A 164 -2.63 -11.11 6.39
C ILE A 164 -1.16 -11.49 6.58
N ALA A 165 -0.25 -10.68 6.05
CA ALA A 165 1.18 -10.78 6.31
C ALA A 165 1.72 -9.43 6.79
N TYR A 166 2.77 -9.48 7.60
CA TYR A 166 3.44 -8.33 8.17
C TYR A 166 4.96 -8.52 8.06
N TYR A 167 5.65 -7.46 7.64
CA TYR A 167 7.10 -7.39 7.63
C TYR A 167 7.58 -6.03 8.12
N SER A 168 8.67 -6.02 8.87
CA SER A 168 9.28 -4.81 9.39
C SER A 168 10.80 -4.85 9.23
N SER A 169 11.39 -3.68 8.94
CA SER A 169 12.81 -3.52 8.69
C SER A 169 13.25 -2.08 8.97
N SER A 170 14.34 -1.93 9.72
CA SER A 170 14.97 -0.62 9.96
C SER A 170 15.62 -0.02 8.70
N ALA A 171 15.83 -0.82 7.65
CA ALA A 171 16.31 -0.37 6.34
C ALA A 171 15.17 0.00 5.37
N GLY A 172 13.92 -0.01 5.86
CA GLY A 172 12.71 0.13 5.06
C GLY A 172 12.12 -1.23 4.70
N ALA A 173 10.81 -1.37 4.90
CA ALA A 173 10.07 -2.59 4.61
C ALA A 173 9.20 -2.42 3.37
N ASP A 174 9.27 -3.37 2.44
CA ASP A 174 8.35 -3.49 1.32
C ASP A 174 8.26 -4.95 0.85
N TYR A 175 7.07 -5.37 0.44
CA TYR A 175 6.87 -6.62 -0.30
C TYR A 175 6.92 -6.30 -1.79
N LYS A 176 8.08 -6.55 -2.41
CA LYS A 176 8.31 -6.19 -3.82
C LYS A 176 7.62 -7.15 -4.77
N GLY A 177 7.36 -8.38 -4.34
CA GLY A 177 6.70 -9.42 -5.12
C GLY A 177 5.69 -10.21 -4.28
N PRO A 178 5.44 -11.47 -4.63
CA PRO A 178 4.43 -12.28 -3.96
C PRO A 178 4.98 -13.00 -2.72
N GLU A 179 5.98 -12.43 -2.02
CA GLU A 179 6.59 -13.08 -0.85
C GLU A 179 5.56 -13.47 0.23
N PRO A 180 4.52 -12.66 0.55
CA PRO A 180 3.43 -13.06 1.45
C PRO A 180 2.73 -14.35 1.05
N VAL A 181 2.53 -14.58 -0.26
CA VAL A 181 1.83 -15.77 -0.76
C VAL A 181 2.63 -17.04 -0.46
N GLN A 182 3.95 -16.98 -0.64
CA GLN A 182 4.83 -18.10 -0.28
C GLN A 182 4.85 -18.31 1.23
N LEU A 183 4.92 -17.24 2.03
CA LEU A 183 4.89 -17.33 3.50
C LEU A 183 3.60 -18.02 4.01
N TRP A 184 2.45 -17.69 3.43
CA TRP A 184 1.18 -18.35 3.74
C TRP A 184 1.16 -19.81 3.33
N TYR A 185 1.70 -20.14 2.16
CA TYR A 185 1.75 -21.51 1.66
C TYR A 185 2.72 -22.40 2.46
N ASP A 186 3.83 -21.85 2.95
CA ASP A 186 4.85 -22.59 3.71
C ASP A 186 4.31 -23.19 5.02
N GLU A 187 3.12 -22.79 5.47
CA GLU A 187 2.41 -23.47 6.57
C GLU A 187 2.03 -24.92 6.23
N ILE A 188 2.07 -25.34 4.96
CA ILE A 188 1.87 -26.74 4.54
C ILE A 188 2.77 -27.71 5.31
N LYS A 189 3.96 -27.28 5.75
CA LYS A 189 4.88 -28.08 6.55
C LYS A 189 4.28 -28.56 7.89
N ASP A 190 3.27 -27.84 8.39
CA ASP A 190 2.60 -28.09 9.66
C ASP A 190 1.18 -28.69 9.45
N TYR A 191 0.82 -29.04 8.21
CA TYR A 191 -0.48 -29.58 7.82
C TYR A 191 -0.35 -31.01 7.27
N ASP A 192 -1.08 -31.97 7.85
CA ASP A 192 -1.18 -33.32 7.32
C ASP A 192 -2.34 -33.40 6.32
N LEU A 193 -2.02 -33.46 5.02
CA LEU A 193 -2.99 -33.51 3.93
C LEU A 193 -3.90 -34.74 3.95
N LYS A 194 -3.48 -35.86 4.58
CA LYS A 194 -4.28 -37.09 4.62
C LYS A 194 -5.31 -37.08 5.74
N THR A 195 -4.92 -36.56 6.89
CA THR A 195 -5.77 -36.53 8.08
C THR A 195 -6.49 -35.19 8.25
N HIS A 196 -6.10 -34.17 7.49
CA HIS A 196 -6.54 -32.78 7.62
C HIS A 196 -6.36 -32.23 9.04
N THR A 197 -5.28 -32.65 9.69
CA THR A 197 -4.90 -32.18 11.03
C THR A 197 -3.69 -31.27 10.94
N SER A 198 -3.55 -30.38 11.93
CA SER A 198 -2.50 -29.37 11.98
C SER A 198 -1.69 -29.47 13.28
N THR A 199 -0.38 -29.34 13.18
CA THR A 199 0.52 -29.21 14.35
C THR A 199 0.85 -27.76 14.70
N GLY A 200 0.36 -26.82 13.91
CA GLY A 200 0.58 -25.38 14.06
C GLY A 200 -0.49 -24.54 13.37
N VAL A 201 -0.14 -23.28 13.08
CA VAL A 201 -1.01 -22.37 12.31
C VAL A 201 -0.92 -22.76 10.83
N THR A 202 -2.07 -23.11 10.25
CA THR A 202 -2.16 -23.62 8.86
C THR A 202 -3.31 -22.99 8.08
N GLY A 203 -4.02 -22.04 8.69
CA GLY A 203 -5.20 -21.41 8.12
C GLY A 203 -4.89 -20.58 6.87
N HIS A 204 -3.68 -20.03 6.77
CA HIS A 204 -3.30 -19.28 5.57
C HIS A 204 -3.05 -20.23 4.40
N PHE A 205 -2.32 -21.33 4.64
CA PHE A 205 -2.09 -22.37 3.62
C PHE A 205 -3.41 -22.91 3.09
N THR A 206 -4.31 -23.37 3.98
CA THR A 206 -5.58 -23.97 3.57
C THR A 206 -6.45 -22.99 2.79
N GLN A 207 -6.40 -21.69 3.11
CA GLN A 207 -7.09 -20.67 2.32
C GLN A 207 -6.46 -20.45 0.94
N VAL A 208 -5.12 -20.45 0.82
CA VAL A 208 -4.43 -20.31 -0.47
C VAL A 208 -4.86 -21.41 -1.45
N VAL A 209 -4.91 -22.66 -0.98
CA VAL A 209 -5.24 -23.82 -1.83
C VAL A 209 -6.73 -24.16 -1.88
N TRP A 210 -7.58 -23.44 -1.14
CA TRP A 210 -9.01 -23.73 -1.00
C TRP A 210 -9.71 -23.88 -2.35
N LYS A 211 -10.14 -25.09 -2.68
CA LYS A 211 -10.63 -25.46 -4.02
C LYS A 211 -11.86 -24.64 -4.45
N ALA A 212 -12.80 -24.41 -3.53
CA ALA A 212 -14.02 -23.67 -3.81
C ALA A 212 -13.82 -22.15 -3.97
N SER A 213 -12.70 -21.58 -3.48
CA SER A 213 -12.41 -20.16 -3.70
C SER A 213 -12.10 -19.94 -5.18
N THR A 214 -12.68 -18.90 -5.76
CA THR A 214 -12.61 -18.60 -7.20
C THR A 214 -12.06 -17.21 -7.49
N GLN A 215 -12.23 -16.27 -6.57
CA GLN A 215 -11.82 -14.89 -6.71
C GLN A 215 -10.82 -14.50 -5.63
N LEU A 216 -9.92 -13.60 -5.99
CA LEU A 216 -8.85 -13.06 -5.17
C LEU A 216 -8.87 -11.53 -5.21
N GLY A 217 -8.69 -10.89 -4.06
CA GLY A 217 -8.33 -9.48 -3.95
C GLY A 217 -7.01 -9.35 -3.21
N VAL A 218 -6.15 -8.42 -3.62
CA VAL A 218 -4.85 -8.20 -2.98
C VAL A 218 -4.62 -6.70 -2.76
N GLY A 219 -4.13 -6.39 -1.56
CA GLY A 219 -3.73 -5.05 -1.15
C GLY A 219 -2.45 -5.08 -0.34
N LYS A 220 -1.69 -3.98 -0.39
CA LYS A 220 -0.55 -3.74 0.49
C LYS A 220 -0.42 -2.28 0.88
N ALA A 221 0.07 -2.02 2.08
CA ALA A 221 0.35 -0.67 2.55
C ALA A 221 1.53 -0.65 3.51
N ARG A 222 2.27 0.46 3.51
CA ARG A 222 3.38 0.72 4.42
C ARG A 222 2.95 1.69 5.50
N THR A 223 3.53 1.54 6.68
CA THR A 223 3.43 2.55 7.75
C THR A 223 4.03 3.88 7.27
N ALA A 224 3.62 4.99 7.88
CA ALA A 224 4.07 6.33 7.48
C ALA A 224 5.60 6.53 7.59
N ASP A 225 6.23 5.85 8.57
CA ASP A 225 7.69 5.82 8.72
C ASP A 225 8.40 4.90 7.72
N GLY A 226 7.65 4.13 6.92
CA GLY A 226 8.15 3.16 5.95
C GLY A 226 8.85 1.95 6.56
N MET A 227 8.83 1.79 7.88
CA MET A 227 9.54 0.71 8.58
C MET A 227 8.78 -0.61 8.57
N SER A 228 7.48 -0.58 8.31
CA SER A 228 6.64 -1.78 8.24
C SER A 228 5.75 -1.79 7.01
N VAL A 229 5.42 -2.98 6.55
CA VAL A 229 4.50 -3.24 5.44
C VAL A 229 3.52 -4.34 5.83
N PHE A 230 2.26 -4.14 5.46
CA PHE A 230 1.18 -5.09 5.60
C PHE A 230 0.72 -5.51 4.21
N ALA A 231 0.49 -6.81 4.02
CA ALA A 231 -0.16 -7.36 2.84
C ALA A 231 -1.43 -8.09 3.27
N VAL A 232 -2.50 -7.91 2.50
CA VAL A 232 -3.80 -8.53 2.73
C VAL A 232 -4.24 -9.20 1.44
N ALA A 233 -4.69 -10.46 1.54
CA ALA A 233 -5.38 -11.16 0.47
C ALA A 233 -6.78 -11.52 0.92
N ASN A 234 -7.78 -11.20 0.09
CA ASN A 234 -9.17 -11.54 0.31
C ASN A 234 -9.65 -12.59 -0.71
N TYR A 235 -10.47 -13.54 -0.25
CA TYR A 235 -10.87 -14.70 -1.05
C TYR A 235 -12.39 -14.83 -1.09
N TRP A 236 -12.93 -15.20 -2.25
CA TRP A 236 -14.34 -15.49 -2.41
C TRP A 236 -14.63 -16.72 -3.28
N PRO A 237 -15.54 -17.62 -2.87
CA PRO A 237 -16.05 -17.81 -1.51
C PRO A 237 -14.94 -17.98 -0.45
N PRO A 238 -15.20 -17.67 0.83
CA PRO A 238 -14.24 -17.88 1.91
C PRO A 238 -13.94 -19.37 2.09
N GLY A 239 -12.72 -19.67 2.54
CA GLY A 239 -12.32 -21.01 2.93
C GLY A 239 -12.41 -21.27 4.43
N ASN A 240 -11.75 -22.34 4.87
CA ASN A 240 -11.54 -22.70 6.27
C ASN A 240 -12.85 -23.02 7.05
N TYR A 241 -13.83 -23.62 6.37
CA TYR A 241 -14.97 -24.24 7.03
C TYR A 241 -14.59 -25.59 7.62
N ASN A 242 -14.78 -25.77 8.94
CA ASN A 242 -14.27 -26.93 9.71
C ASN A 242 -14.59 -28.32 9.13
N ASN A 243 -15.70 -28.47 8.42
CA ASN A 243 -16.14 -29.76 7.89
C ASN A 243 -15.95 -29.91 6.38
N GLU A 244 -15.18 -29.00 5.76
CA GLU A 244 -15.03 -28.94 4.30
C GLU A 244 -13.56 -29.05 3.85
N TYR A 245 -12.62 -29.28 4.78
CA TYR A 245 -11.20 -29.43 4.47
C TYR A 245 -10.92 -30.60 3.49
N PRO A 246 -11.49 -31.80 3.66
CA PRO A 246 -11.22 -32.92 2.75
C PRO A 246 -11.58 -32.65 1.28
N GLU A 247 -12.61 -31.86 1.04
CA GLU A 247 -13.08 -31.51 -0.29
C GLU A 247 -12.32 -30.31 -0.89
N ASN A 248 -11.73 -29.46 -0.04
CA ASN A 248 -11.18 -28.17 -0.45
C ASN A 248 -9.67 -28.00 -0.29
N VAL A 249 -8.98 -28.90 0.40
CA VAL A 249 -7.52 -28.88 0.55
C VAL A 249 -6.96 -30.19 -0.02
N PRO A 250 -6.80 -30.29 -1.35
CA PRO A 250 -6.37 -31.54 -1.97
C PRO A 250 -4.91 -31.89 -1.64
N ASP A 251 -4.56 -33.16 -1.83
CA ASP A 251 -3.17 -33.63 -1.87
C ASP A 251 -2.37 -32.95 -3.00
N LEU A 252 -1.04 -33.09 -2.95
CA LEU A 252 -0.16 -32.71 -4.06
C LEU A 252 -0.37 -33.63 -5.28
N VAL A 253 -0.32 -33.07 -6.50
CA VAL A 253 -0.48 -33.80 -7.78
C VAL A 253 0.84 -34.21 -8.41
#